data_AF-A0A3A5WBB3-F1
#
_entry.id   AF-A0A3A5WBB3-F1
#
_cell.length_a   1.000
_cell.length_b   1.000
_cell.length_c   1.000
_cell.angle_alpha   90.00
_cell.angle_beta   90.00
_cell.angle_gamma   90.00
#
_symmetry.space_group_name_H-M   'P 1'
#
loop_
_entity.id
_entity.type
_entity.pdbx_description
1 polymer ?
#
loop_
_entity_poly.entity_id
_entity_poly.type
_entity_poly.pdbx_seq_one_letter_code
_entity_poly.pdbx_strand_id
1 'polypeptide(L)'
;MALPLTDETSLRWALICFEFFIGFALLYNSKNQPFPQPSSRFGWLLIMLALLILIGQAAPRPMGSNAHFVMLCALGGFGLVAGVYHLARTQRDVLVAPYAGLLFCVGVVGLMVETWSDLSTLEQWAA
;
A
#
# COMPACT_ATOMS: atom_id res chain seq x y z
N MET A 1 -5.33 -27.12 6.67
CA MET A 1 -4.25 -26.35 6.01
C MET A 1 -4.66 -24.89 6.12
N ALA A 2 -4.11 -24.14 7.10
CA ALA A 2 -4.41 -22.72 7.23
C ALA A 2 -3.88 -21.99 5.98
N LEU A 3 -4.70 -21.12 5.38
CA LEU A 3 -4.26 -20.30 4.27
C LEU A 3 -3.13 -19.39 4.76
N PRO A 4 -2.00 -19.28 4.06
CA PRO A 4 -0.84 -18.52 4.52
C PRO A 4 -1.10 -17.00 4.69
N LEU A 5 -2.31 -16.51 4.46
CA LEU A 5 -2.72 -15.12 4.68
C LEU A 5 -3.55 -14.93 5.96
N THR A 6 -3.83 -15.99 6.73
CA THR A 6 -4.59 -15.88 7.98
C THR A 6 -3.71 -15.60 9.21
N ASP A 7 -2.42 -15.88 9.14
CA ASP A 7 -1.50 -15.63 10.25
C ASP A 7 -0.95 -14.20 10.17
N GLU A 8 -0.93 -13.49 11.29
CA GLU A 8 -0.50 -12.08 11.30
C GLU A 8 0.95 -11.91 10.82
N THR A 9 1.82 -12.85 11.16
CA THR A 9 3.23 -12.80 10.75
C THR A 9 3.37 -12.95 9.24
N SER A 10 2.69 -13.93 8.64
CA SER A 10 2.77 -14.14 7.19
C SER A 10 2.09 -13.01 6.43
N LEU A 11 1.02 -12.41 6.97
CA LEU A 11 0.38 -11.22 6.43
C LEU A 11 1.36 -10.03 6.40
N ARG A 12 2.08 -9.76 7.50
CA ARG A 12 3.09 -8.68 7.54
C ARG A 12 4.16 -8.87 6.48
N TRP A 13 4.69 -10.09 6.33
CA TRP A 13 5.66 -10.40 5.28
C TRP A 13 5.08 -10.21 3.88
N ALA A 14 3.83 -10.62 3.66
CA ALA A 14 3.15 -10.43 2.38
C ALA A 14 2.99 -8.93 2.05
N LEU A 15 2.65 -8.08 3.03
CA LEU A 15 2.52 -6.63 2.86
C LEU A 15 3.86 -5.97 2.53
N ILE A 16 4.94 -6.35 3.21
CA ILE A 16 6.29 -5.86 2.91
C ILE A 16 6.70 -6.27 1.48
N CYS A 17 6.51 -7.54 1.12
CA CYS A 17 6.80 -8.04 -0.23
C CYS A 17 5.97 -7.32 -1.30
N PHE A 18 4.69 -7.04 -1.01
CA PHE A 18 3.82 -6.27 -1.89
C PHE A 18 4.33 -4.84 -2.09
N GLU A 19 4.74 -4.15 -1.02
CA GLU A 19 5.26 -2.79 -1.10
C GLU A 19 6.57 -2.72 -1.91
N PHE A 20 7.48 -3.67 -1.71
CA PHE A 20 8.67 -3.82 -2.54
C PHE A 20 8.31 -4.08 -4.00
N PHE A 21 7.36 -4.99 -4.26
CA PHE A 21 6.93 -5.31 -5.61
C PHE A 21 6.40 -4.07 -6.34
N ILE A 22 5.53 -3.28 -5.70
CA ILE A 22 5.01 -2.04 -6.28
C ILE A 22 6.12 -1.00 -6.49
N GLY A 23 7.01 -0.83 -5.50
CA GLY A 23 8.14 0.08 -5.60
C GLY A 23 9.08 -0.25 -6.77
N PHE A 24 9.47 -1.52 -6.91
CA PHE A 24 10.30 -1.98 -8.02
C PHE A 24 9.57 -1.91 -9.36
N ALA A 25 8.28 -2.26 -9.41
CA ALA A 25 7.48 -2.14 -10.62
C ALA A 25 7.41 -0.68 -11.11
N LEU A 26 7.25 0.28 -10.19
CA LEU A 26 7.30 1.71 -10.50
C LEU A 26 8.67 2.15 -11.04
N LEU A 27 9.77 1.76 -10.38
CA LEU A 27 11.12 2.10 -10.85
C LEU A 27 11.45 1.48 -12.22
N TYR A 28 10.98 0.26 -12.46
CA TYR A 28 11.18 -0.42 -13.74
C TYR A 28 10.38 0.26 -14.86
N ASN A 29 9.09 0.49 -14.65
CA ASN A 29 8.21 1.08 -15.67
C ASN A 29 8.44 2.58 -15.89
N SER A 30 8.92 3.30 -14.88
CA SER A 30 9.31 4.71 -14.97
C SER A 30 10.27 4.99 -16.13
N LYS A 31 11.20 4.07 -16.42
CA LYS A 31 12.20 4.20 -17.49
C LYS A 31 11.58 4.30 -18.89
N ASN A 32 10.36 3.79 -19.06
CA ASN A 32 9.65 3.79 -20.35
C ASN A 32 8.80 5.06 -20.54
N GLN A 33 8.77 5.97 -19.57
CA GLN A 33 8.01 7.20 -19.67
C GLN A 33 8.83 8.36 -20.24
N PRO A 34 8.19 9.31 -20.96
CA PRO A 34 8.85 10.53 -21.42
C PRO A 34 9.45 11.36 -20.28
N PHE A 35 8.83 11.33 -19.10
CA PHE A 35 9.29 12.03 -17.90
C PHE A 35 9.34 11.07 -16.71
N PRO A 36 10.49 10.40 -16.46
CA PRO A 36 10.58 9.32 -15.47
C PRO A 36 10.54 9.81 -14.01
N GLN A 37 10.72 11.10 -13.76
CA GLN A 37 11.00 11.62 -12.41
C GLN A 37 9.86 11.44 -11.41
N PRO A 38 8.56 11.72 -11.73
CA PRO A 38 7.49 11.60 -10.73
C PRO A 38 7.28 10.16 -10.26
N SER A 39 7.18 9.21 -11.20
CA SER A 39 7.01 7.79 -10.90
C SER A 39 8.22 7.18 -10.22
N SER A 40 9.45 7.57 -10.60
CA SER A 40 10.66 7.10 -9.94
C SER A 40 10.76 7.58 -8.49
N ARG A 41 10.43 8.85 -8.20
CA ARG A 41 10.44 9.38 -6.83
C ARG A 41 9.44 8.66 -5.93
N PHE A 42 8.24 8.39 -6.44
CA PHE A 42 7.24 7.64 -5.70
C PHE A 42 7.68 6.18 -5.46
N GLY A 43 8.24 5.51 -6.47
CA GLY A 43 8.80 4.16 -6.32
C GLY A 43 9.93 4.09 -5.28
N TRP A 44 10.83 5.07 -5.27
CA TRP A 44 11.88 5.17 -4.25
C TRP A 44 11.34 5.42 -2.85
N LEU A 45 10.31 6.24 -2.70
CA LEU A 45 9.64 6.46 -1.42
C LEU A 45 9.07 5.15 -0.87
N LEU A 46 8.40 4.35 -1.71
CA LEU A 46 7.87 3.05 -1.30
C LEU A 46 8.97 2.06 -0.91
N ILE A 47 10.06 1.98 -1.68
CA ILE A 47 11.19 1.11 -1.34
C ILE A 47 11.82 1.55 -0.01
N MET A 48 11.96 2.85 0.21
CA MET A 48 12.53 3.39 1.45
C MET A 48 11.66 3.05 2.67
N LEU A 49 10.34 3.21 2.55
CA LEU A 49 9.40 2.83 3.62
C LEU A 49 9.38 1.32 3.84
N ALA A 50 9.31 0.52 2.78
CA ALA A 50 9.39 -0.94 2.88
C ALA A 50 10.68 -1.42 3.56
N LEU A 51 11.82 -0.79 3.28
CA LEU A 51 13.10 -1.06 3.96
C LEU A 51 13.05 -0.69 5.45
N LEU A 52 12.48 0.46 5.80
CA LEU A 52 12.32 0.85 7.21
C LEU A 52 11.45 -0.15 7.97
N ILE A 53 10.34 -0.61 7.38
CA ILE A 53 9.45 -1.60 7.97
C ILE A 53 10.14 -2.97 8.08
N LEU A 54 10.89 -3.36 7.06
CA LEU A 54 11.66 -4.59 7.05
C LEU A 54 12.68 -4.62 8.20
N ILE A 55 13.43 -3.53 8.40
CA ILE A 55 14.35 -3.39 9.53
C ILE A 55 13.56 -3.39 10.85
N GLY A 56 12.40 -2.74 10.88
CA GLY A 56 11.49 -2.69 12.02
C GLY A 56 10.97 -4.06 12.48
N GLN A 57 11.04 -5.10 11.64
CA GLN A 57 10.66 -6.46 12.05
C GLN A 57 11.60 -7.05 13.10
N ALA A 58 12.83 -6.53 13.23
CA ALA A 58 13.77 -6.94 14.28
C ALA A 58 13.51 -6.26 15.64
N ALA A 59 12.58 -5.30 15.71
CA ALA A 59 12.26 -4.59 16.94
C ALA A 59 11.50 -5.49 17.94
N PRO A 60 11.61 -5.22 19.27
CA PRO A 60 10.84 -5.96 20.29
C PRO A 60 9.31 -5.86 20.10
N ARG A 61 8.85 -4.80 19.42
CA ARG A 61 7.46 -4.57 19.04
C ARG A 61 7.41 -4.20 17.55
N PRO A 62 7.29 -5.19 16.65
CA PRO A 62 7.16 -4.93 15.23
C PRO A 62 5.84 -4.21 14.92
N MET A 63 5.80 -3.54 13.77
CA MET A 63 4.59 -2.90 13.25
C MET A 63 3.49 -3.93 13.03
N GLY A 64 2.31 -3.69 13.60
CA GLY A 64 1.13 -4.53 13.41
C GLY A 64 0.53 -4.39 12.00
N SER A 65 -0.23 -5.40 11.56
CA SER A 65 -0.90 -5.41 10.24
C SER A 65 -1.84 -4.22 10.05
N ASN A 66 -2.62 -3.88 11.08
CA ASN A 66 -3.53 -2.74 11.07
C ASN A 66 -2.82 -1.41 10.75
N ALA A 67 -1.70 -1.15 11.44
CA ALA A 67 -0.90 0.05 11.21
C ALA A 67 -0.33 0.06 9.78
N HIS A 68 0.08 -1.10 9.26
CA HIS A 68 0.59 -1.22 7.89
C HIS A 68 -0.52 -0.90 6.88
N PHE A 69 -1.74 -1.40 7.09
CA PHE A 69 -2.88 -1.05 6.25
C PHE A 69 -3.24 0.43 6.30
N VAL A 70 -3.23 1.06 7.49
CA VAL A 70 -3.44 2.52 7.61
C VAL A 70 -2.38 3.30 6.82
N MET A 71 -1.12 2.87 6.90
CA MET A 71 -0.04 3.48 6.13
C MET A 71 -0.28 3.33 4.62
N LEU A 72 -0.68 2.13 4.15
CA LEU A 72 -1.01 1.89 2.74
C LEU A 72 -2.18 2.76 2.27
N CYS A 73 -3.22 2.94 3.10
CA CYS A 73 -4.32 3.86 2.82
C CYS A 73 -3.84 5.31 2.67
N ALA A 74 -3.02 5.78 3.61
CA ALA A 74 -2.54 7.16 3.58
C ALA A 74 -1.65 7.43 2.36
N LEU A 75 -0.68 6.54 2.10
CA LEU A 75 0.23 6.65 0.96
C LEU A 75 -0.50 6.47 -0.37
N GLY A 76 -1.37 5.46 -0.46
CA GLY A 76 -2.16 5.17 -1.65
C GLY A 76 -3.14 6.28 -1.96
N GLY A 77 -3.85 6.81 -0.96
CA GLY A 77 -4.79 7.91 -1.14
C GLY A 77 -4.11 9.20 -1.56
N PHE A 78 -3.04 9.61 -0.87
CA PHE A 78 -2.27 10.80 -1.26
C PHE A 78 -1.61 10.62 -2.63
N GLY A 79 -0.99 9.47 -2.87
CA GLY A 79 -0.37 9.12 -4.14
C GLY A 79 -1.37 9.08 -5.30
N LEU A 80 -2.60 8.63 -5.05
CA LEU A 80 -3.67 8.60 -6.05
C LEU A 80 -4.06 10.02 -6.47
N VAL A 81 -4.32 10.90 -5.49
CA VAL A 81 -4.67 12.31 -5.78
C VAL A 81 -3.53 13.01 -6.54
N ALA A 82 -2.29 12.84 -6.07
CA ALA A 82 -1.12 13.40 -6.74
C ALA A 82 -0.92 12.80 -8.15
N GLY A 83 -1.12 11.49 -8.32
CA GLY A 83 -1.01 10.80 -9.60
C GLY A 83 -2.06 11.27 -10.60
N VAL A 84 -3.32 11.42 -10.16
CA VAL A 84 -4.41 11.95 -10.99
C VAL A 84 -4.12 13.40 -11.39
N TYR A 85 -3.59 14.22 -10.49
CA TYR A 85 -3.17 15.58 -10.84
C TYR A 85 -2.07 15.56 -11.91
N HIS A 86 -1.08 14.68 -11.77
CA HIS A 86 0.00 14.58 -12.76
C HIS A 86 -0.52 14.09 -14.12
N LEU A 87 -1.45 13.14 -14.11
CA LEU A 87 -2.12 12.59 -15.30
C LEU A 87 -3.00 13.63 -16.00
N ALA A 88 -3.93 14.23 -15.27
CA ALA A 88 -4.99 15.06 -15.84
C ALA A 88 -4.52 16.47 -16.18
N ARG A 89 -3.57 17.03 -15.41
CA ARG A 89 -3.18 18.44 -15.55
C ARG A 89 -1.80 18.65 -16.14
N THR A 90 -0.79 17.95 -15.62
CA THR A 90 0.60 18.17 -16.09
C THR A 90 0.99 17.27 -17.26
N GLN A 91 0.26 16.16 -17.46
CA GLN A 91 0.54 15.12 -18.45
C GLN A 91 1.98 14.60 -18.40
N ARG A 92 2.58 14.59 -17.20
CA ARG A 92 3.97 14.15 -16.99
C ARG A 92 4.08 12.69 -16.59
N ASP A 93 3.04 12.15 -15.96
CA ASP A 93 3.05 10.79 -15.44
C ASP A 93 1.65 10.16 -15.50
N VAL A 94 1.62 8.86 -15.80
CA VAL A 94 0.41 8.03 -15.87
C VAL A 94 0.49 6.84 -14.89
N LEU A 95 1.68 6.55 -14.34
CA LEU A 95 1.91 5.33 -13.56
C LEU A 95 1.57 5.52 -12.08
N VAL A 96 1.84 6.67 -11.47
CA VAL A 96 1.64 6.87 -10.04
C VAL A 96 0.17 6.66 -9.65
N ALA A 97 -0.78 7.12 -10.47
CA ALA A 97 -2.21 6.98 -10.19
C ALA A 97 -2.67 5.52 -10.01
N PRO A 98 -2.48 4.59 -10.99
CA PRO A 98 -2.90 3.20 -10.83
C PRO A 98 -2.14 2.47 -9.73
N TYR A 99 -0.82 2.66 -9.59
CA TYR A 99 -0.05 1.98 -8.55
C TYR A 99 -0.42 2.46 -7.13
N ALA A 100 -0.62 3.77 -6.93
CA ALA A 100 -1.10 4.29 -5.66
C ALA A 100 -2.55 3.85 -5.37
N GLY A 101 -3.39 3.77 -6.40
CA GLY A 101 -4.73 3.19 -6.29
C GLY A 101 -4.71 1.74 -5.80
N LEU A 102 -3.79 0.90 -6.29
CA LEU A 102 -3.62 -0.47 -5.78
C LEU A 102 -3.24 -0.50 -4.30
N LEU A 103 -2.29 0.34 -3.86
CA LEU A 103 -1.92 0.46 -2.45
C LEU A 103 -3.13 0.85 -1.59
N PHE A 104 -3.91 1.84 -2.07
CA PHE A 104 -5.11 2.31 -1.38
C PHE A 104 -6.15 1.20 -1.24
N CYS A 105 -6.46 0.49 -2.34
CA CYS A 105 -7.42 -0.60 -2.32
C CYS A 105 -7.01 -1.71 -1.35
N VAL A 106 -5.73 -2.14 -1.37
CA VAL A 106 -5.23 -3.17 -0.45
C VAL A 106 -5.31 -2.70 1.01
N GLY A 107 -4.93 -1.45 1.28
CA GLY A 107 -5.06 -0.84 2.61
C GLY A 107 -6.50 -0.83 3.11
N VAL A 108 -7.43 -0.28 2.32
CA VAL A 108 -8.83 -0.10 2.73
C VAL A 108 -9.52 -1.45 2.89
N VAL A 109 -9.35 -2.36 1.93
CA VAL A 109 -9.93 -3.70 2.02
C VAL A 109 -9.35 -4.45 3.23
N GLY A 110 -8.05 -4.34 3.48
CA GLY A 110 -7.42 -4.93 4.66
C GLY A 110 -8.03 -4.43 5.97
N LEU A 111 -8.23 -3.11 6.11
CA LEU A 111 -8.90 -2.53 7.29
C LEU A 111 -10.35 -2.98 7.40
N MET A 112 -11.09 -3.05 6.31
CA MET A 112 -12.48 -3.51 6.32
C MET A 112 -12.60 -4.97 6.74
N VAL A 113 -11.67 -5.82 6.30
CA VAL A 113 -11.62 -7.24 6.69
C VAL A 113 -11.27 -7.39 8.18
N GLU A 114 -10.28 -6.66 8.68
CA GLU A 114 -9.90 -6.71 10.11
C GLU A 114 -11.03 -6.22 11.03
N THR A 115 -11.81 -5.22 10.60
CA THR A 115 -12.89 -4.62 11.39
C THR A 115 -14.26 -5.23 11.11
N TRP A 116 -14.35 -6.22 10.23
CA TRP A 116 -15.62 -6.79 9.78
C TRP A 116 -16.47 -7.34 10.93
N SER A 117 -15.84 -8.08 11.86
CA SER A 117 -16.55 -8.64 13.02
C SER A 117 -17.20 -7.55 13.84
N ASP A 118 -16.46 -6.48 14.13
CA ASP A 118 -16.91 -5.39 14.99
C ASP A 118 -18.02 -4.59 14.31
N LEU A 119 -17.87 -4.30 13.02
CA LEU A 119 -18.87 -3.57 12.23
C LEU A 119 -20.15 -4.39 12.01
N SER A 120 -20.05 -5.71 11.89
CA SER A 120 -21.21 -6.60 11.72
C SER A 120 -22.10 -6.69 12.97
N THR A 121 -21.57 -6.37 14.15
CA THR A 121 -22.38 -6.34 15.37
C THR A 121 -23.45 -5.25 15.32
N LEU A 122 -23.17 -4.07 14.76
CA LEU A 122 -24.17 -3.00 14.67
C LEU A 122 -25.39 -3.42 13.85
N GLU A 123 -25.19 -4.20 12.78
CA GLU A 123 -26.29 -4.72 11.96
C GLU A 123 -27.10 -5.80 12.70
N GLN A 124 -26.45 -6.61 13.55
CA GLN A 124 -27.11 -7.65 14.35
C GLN A 124 -28.00 -7.09 15.47
N TRP A 125 -27.72 -5.88 15.96
CA TRP A 125 -28.52 -5.23 17.01
C TRP A 125 -29.72 -4.44 16.44
N ALA A 126 -29.71 -4.15 15.14
CA ALA A 126 -30.78 -3.44 14.44
C ALA A 126 -31.87 -4.38 13.87
N ALA A 127 -31.64 -5.70 13.89
CA ALA A 127 -32.55 -6.75 13.43
C ALA A 127 -33.35 -7.37 14.60
#